data_AF-A0A1Q4ZUX2-F1
#
_entry.id   AF-A0A1Q4ZUX2-F1
#
_cell.length_a   1.000
_cell.length_b   1.000
_cell.length_c   1.000
_cell.angle_alpha   90.00
_cell.angle_beta   90.00
_cell.angle_gamma   90.00
#
_symmetry.space_group_name_H-M   'P 1'
#
loop_
_entity.id
_entity.type
_entity.pdbx_description
1 polymer ?
#
loop_
_entity_poly.entity_id
_entity_poly.type
_entity_poly.pdbx_seq_one_letter_code
_entity_poly.pdbx_strand_id
1 'polypeptide(L)'
;MTLPPRLIPLLEQFDFACERLLARLAGPVMDSGNGVDIGVTPLGDDEHLWEPVPDCWSVRPRGDGPGARATVLAGAGDWGRDSADSPHPFPPPFTTIAWRLSHLAEMLTLRADHTCGSRALTRDGYRTPGDAARAVSAFGTASAAWREALLTADDAALDTVGYSTYPNGSDAEDPFVDIVWWVNQEVLHHGAEIALLRDLYRARPS
;
A
#
# COMPACT_ATOMS: atom_id res chain seq x y z
N MET A 1 9.44 -24.14 10.46
CA MET A 1 9.05 -24.91 9.26
C MET A 1 9.95 -24.46 8.12
N THR A 2 10.26 -25.32 7.16
CA THR A 2 11.00 -24.92 5.96
C THR A 2 10.05 -24.17 5.03
N LEU A 3 10.49 -23.04 4.45
CA LEU A 3 9.66 -22.29 3.50
C LEU A 3 9.37 -23.15 2.25
N PRO A 4 8.12 -23.13 1.74
CA PRO A 4 7.79 -23.78 0.47
C PRO A 4 8.68 -23.26 -0.67
N PRO A 5 9.28 -24.14 -1.51
CA PRO A 5 10.11 -23.71 -2.63
C PRO A 5 9.41 -22.73 -3.59
N ARG A 6 8.08 -22.86 -3.74
CA ARG A 6 7.25 -21.98 -4.57
C ARG A 6 7.09 -20.56 -3.99
N LEU A 7 7.19 -20.42 -2.67
CA LEU A 7 7.04 -19.14 -1.98
C LEU A 7 8.33 -18.32 -1.99
N ILE A 8 9.51 -18.97 -1.99
CA ILE A 8 10.82 -18.30 -1.91
C ILE A 8 10.95 -17.14 -2.91
N PRO A 9 10.78 -17.32 -4.24
CA PRO A 9 10.96 -16.21 -5.18
C PRO A 9 9.91 -15.09 -5.02
N LEU A 10 8.69 -15.43 -4.58
CA LEU A 10 7.64 -14.44 -4.32
C LEU A 10 7.95 -13.63 -3.06
N LEU A 11 8.47 -14.27 -2.01
CA LEU A 11 8.89 -13.61 -0.78
C LEU A 11 10.10 -12.72 -1.02
N GLU A 12 11.10 -13.17 -1.78
CA GLU A 12 12.27 -12.36 -2.17
C GLU A 12 11.84 -11.11 -2.95
N GLN A 13 10.92 -11.24 -3.90
CA GLN A 13 10.37 -10.11 -4.64
C GLN A 13 9.62 -9.14 -3.72
N PHE A 14 8.79 -9.65 -2.80
CA PHE A 14 8.06 -8.85 -1.83
C PHE A 14 9.02 -8.07 -0.92
N ASP A 15 9.98 -8.76 -0.32
CA ASP A 15 10.98 -8.19 0.58
C ASP A 15 11.76 -7.08 -0.11
N PHE A 16 12.26 -7.33 -1.32
CA PHE A 16 13.00 -6.32 -2.10
C PHE A 16 12.12 -5.12 -2.50
N ALA A 17 10.87 -5.34 -2.89
CA ALA A 17 9.95 -4.26 -3.25
C ALA A 17 9.63 -3.36 -2.04
N CYS A 18 9.36 -3.96 -0.89
CA CYS A 18 9.11 -3.25 0.36
C CYS A 18 10.34 -2.51 0.86
N GLU A 19 11.53 -3.14 0.86
CA GLU A 19 12.79 -2.52 1.24
C GLU A 19 13.06 -1.29 0.37
N ARG A 20 12.99 -1.44 -0.96
CA ARG A 20 13.24 -0.35 -1.89
C ARG A 20 12.27 0.81 -1.70
N LEU A 21 10.98 0.53 -1.49
CA LEU A 21 9.99 1.58 -1.24
C LEU A 21 10.20 2.26 0.11
N LEU A 22 10.48 1.50 1.18
CA LEU A 22 10.77 2.06 2.50
C LEU A 22 12.03 2.92 2.50
N ALA A 23 13.12 2.46 1.88
CA ALA A 23 14.35 3.23 1.72
C ALA A 23 14.08 4.51 0.90
N ARG A 24 13.28 4.39 -0.18
CA ARG A 24 12.86 5.53 -0.99
C ARG A 24 12.02 6.52 -0.20
N LEU A 25 11.29 6.12 0.84
CA LEU A 25 10.42 6.98 1.65
C LEU A 25 11.13 7.59 2.87
N ALA A 26 11.89 6.78 3.59
CA ALA A 26 12.50 7.14 4.86
C ALA A 26 13.93 7.69 4.73
N GLY A 27 14.67 7.33 3.67
CA GLY A 27 16.10 7.60 3.56
C GLY A 27 16.92 6.94 4.69
N PRO A 28 18.16 7.41 4.96
CA PRO A 28 18.85 8.51 4.28
C PRO A 28 19.45 8.10 2.93
N VAL A 29 19.45 6.80 2.61
CA VAL A 29 19.95 6.26 1.35
C VAL A 29 19.01 5.21 0.79
N MET A 30 19.15 4.92 -0.50
CA MET A 30 18.54 3.76 -1.15
C MET A 30 19.50 3.15 -2.18
N ASP A 31 19.39 1.84 -2.39
CA ASP A 31 19.94 1.15 -3.55
C ASP A 31 18.79 0.83 -4.53
N SER A 32 18.98 1.13 -5.81
CA SER A 32 17.99 0.79 -6.86
C SER A 32 18.12 -0.65 -7.36
N GLY A 33 18.99 -1.46 -6.76
CA GLY A 33 19.32 -2.82 -7.14
C GLY A 33 20.62 -2.94 -7.95
N ASN A 34 21.50 -1.95 -7.88
CA ASN A 34 22.80 -1.96 -8.58
C ASN A 34 24.00 -1.98 -7.61
N GLY A 35 23.77 -2.09 -6.31
CA GLY A 35 24.81 -2.14 -5.27
C GLY A 35 25.35 -0.76 -4.90
N VAL A 36 24.68 0.33 -5.28
CA VAL A 36 25.14 1.70 -5.05
C VAL A 36 24.09 2.53 -4.32
N ASP A 37 24.45 2.96 -3.11
CA ASP A 37 23.64 3.87 -2.31
C ASP A 37 23.58 5.28 -2.92
N ILE A 38 22.37 5.81 -3.03
CA ILE A 38 22.11 7.21 -3.37
C ILE A 38 21.40 7.91 -2.21
N GLY A 39 21.72 9.18 -1.97
CA GLY A 39 21.09 9.98 -0.92
C GLY A 39 19.60 10.21 -1.16
N VAL A 40 18.79 10.04 -0.12
CA VAL A 40 17.34 10.21 -0.13
C VAL A 40 16.94 11.11 1.04
N THR A 41 16.24 12.20 0.72
CA THR A 41 15.56 13.02 1.73
C THR A 41 14.30 12.28 2.23
N PRO A 42 14.10 12.15 3.55
CA PRO A 42 12.87 11.58 4.10
C PRO A 42 11.62 12.29 3.55
N LEU A 43 10.52 11.55 3.36
CA LEU A 43 9.24 12.10 2.94
C LEU A 43 8.74 13.10 3.98
N GLY A 44 8.49 14.35 3.56
CA GLY A 44 7.87 15.38 4.39
C GLY A 44 6.37 15.52 4.14
N ASP A 45 5.66 16.18 5.06
CA ASP A 45 4.20 16.34 4.98
C ASP A 45 3.76 17.11 3.74
N ASP A 46 4.50 18.16 3.35
CA ASP A 46 4.23 18.92 2.13
C ASP A 46 4.31 18.06 0.86
N GLU A 47 5.23 17.08 0.81
CA GLU A 47 5.35 16.13 -0.29
C GLU A 47 4.29 15.04 -0.23
N HIS A 48 4.00 14.55 0.98
CA HIS A 48 3.00 13.53 1.21
C HIS A 48 1.60 13.96 0.74
N LEU A 49 1.19 15.18 1.08
CA LEU A 49 -0.12 15.74 0.74
C LEU A 49 -0.13 16.53 -0.58
N TRP A 50 0.98 16.54 -1.33
CA TRP A 50 1.06 17.28 -2.58
C TRP A 50 0.07 16.76 -3.63
N GLU A 51 -0.73 17.68 -4.18
CA GLU A 51 -1.67 17.44 -5.27
C GLU A 51 -1.01 17.85 -6.62
N PRO A 52 -0.55 16.89 -7.45
CA PRO A 52 0.21 17.21 -8.67
C PRO A 52 -0.68 17.69 -9.82
N VAL A 53 -1.98 17.42 -9.75
CA VAL A 53 -2.98 17.86 -10.73
C VAL A 53 -4.25 18.27 -10.00
N PRO A 54 -5.05 19.20 -10.57
CA PRO A 54 -6.35 19.55 -10.02
C PRO A 54 -7.26 18.32 -9.88
N ASP A 55 -8.12 18.35 -8.87
CA ASP A 55 -9.17 17.35 -8.65
C ASP A 55 -8.65 15.90 -8.51
N CYS A 56 -7.40 15.74 -8.09
CA CYS A 56 -6.83 14.45 -7.73
C CYS A 56 -7.42 13.92 -6.41
N TRP A 57 -7.34 12.61 -6.24
CA TRP A 57 -7.74 11.91 -5.02
C TRP A 57 -6.57 11.86 -4.04
N SER A 58 -6.84 12.28 -2.81
CA SER A 58 -5.85 12.34 -1.75
C SER A 58 -6.36 11.70 -0.44
N VAL A 59 -5.57 11.84 0.61
CA VAL A 59 -6.00 11.66 1.99
C VAL A 59 -6.40 13.03 2.53
N ARG A 60 -7.58 13.14 3.15
CA ARG A 60 -8.17 14.41 3.59
C ARG A 60 -8.66 14.36 5.03
N PRO A 61 -8.61 15.48 5.76
CA PRO A 61 -9.29 15.60 7.04
C PRO A 61 -10.79 15.35 6.84
N ARG A 62 -11.38 14.57 7.73
CA ARG A 62 -12.81 14.24 7.66
C ARG A 62 -13.70 15.47 7.74
N GLY A 63 -13.26 16.51 8.46
CA GLY A 63 -13.97 17.79 8.58
C GLY A 63 -14.06 18.58 7.27
N ASP A 64 -13.16 18.32 6.32
CA ASP A 64 -13.11 19.03 5.03
C ASP A 64 -13.95 18.33 3.95
N GLY A 65 -14.35 17.08 4.20
CA GLY A 65 -15.10 16.26 3.25
C GLY A 65 -14.24 15.69 2.10
N PRO A 66 -14.86 14.89 1.22
CA PRO A 66 -14.18 14.34 0.04
C PRO A 66 -13.81 15.44 -0.97
N GLY A 67 -12.76 15.20 -1.75
CA GLY A 67 -12.37 16.09 -2.85
C GLY A 67 -13.42 16.13 -3.97
N ALA A 68 -13.30 17.08 -4.89
CA ALA A 68 -14.31 17.37 -5.92
C ALA A 68 -14.76 16.17 -6.77
N ARG A 69 -13.88 15.17 -6.95
CA ARG A 69 -14.16 13.96 -7.74
C ARG A 69 -14.38 12.72 -6.89
N ALA A 70 -14.46 12.84 -5.57
CA ALA A 70 -14.75 11.77 -4.63
C ALA A 70 -16.16 11.99 -4.04
N THR A 71 -16.84 10.90 -3.68
CA THR A 71 -18.16 10.97 -3.03
C THR A 71 -18.11 10.59 -1.56
N VAL A 72 -17.02 9.96 -1.12
CA VAL A 72 -16.84 9.49 0.25
C VAL A 72 -15.36 9.52 0.63
N LEU A 73 -15.09 9.66 1.93
CA LEU A 73 -13.77 9.42 2.52
C LEU A 73 -13.76 8.04 3.18
N ALA A 74 -13.10 7.06 2.58
CA ALA A 74 -12.96 5.71 3.13
C ALA A 74 -12.12 5.73 4.42
N GLY A 75 -12.43 4.81 5.35
CA GLY A 75 -11.74 4.65 6.63
C GLY A 75 -12.40 5.37 7.82
N ALA A 76 -11.83 5.15 8.99
CA ALA A 76 -12.26 5.69 10.27
C ALA A 76 -11.30 6.75 10.84
N GLY A 77 -11.79 7.53 11.80
CA GLY A 77 -11.01 8.54 12.51
C GLY A 77 -11.04 9.91 11.82
N ASP A 78 -10.02 10.72 12.13
CA ASP A 78 -9.98 12.14 11.76
C ASP A 78 -9.61 12.36 10.28
N TRP A 79 -9.07 11.35 9.62
CA TRP A 79 -8.63 11.38 8.24
C TRP A 79 -9.28 10.22 7.46
N GLY A 80 -9.49 10.43 6.17
CA GLY A 80 -9.89 9.35 5.27
C GLY A 80 -9.35 9.53 3.87
N ARG A 81 -9.44 8.47 3.09
CA ARG A 81 -8.95 8.42 1.71
C ARG A 81 -10.08 8.71 0.74
N ASP A 82 -9.89 9.64 -0.18
CA ASP A 82 -10.85 9.93 -1.26
C ASP A 82 -11.22 8.63 -1.99
N SER A 83 -12.52 8.40 -2.13
CA SER A 83 -13.08 7.23 -2.80
C SER A 83 -14.45 7.57 -3.39
N ALA A 84 -15.01 6.62 -4.13
CA ALA A 84 -16.36 6.68 -4.63
C ALA A 84 -16.99 5.29 -4.63
N ASP A 85 -18.28 5.25 -4.32
CA ASP A 85 -19.09 4.03 -4.45
C ASP A 85 -19.21 3.62 -5.91
N SER A 86 -19.55 2.35 -6.14
CA SER A 86 -19.74 1.84 -7.49
C SER A 86 -20.97 2.50 -8.16
N PRO A 87 -20.88 2.94 -9.43
CA PRO A 87 -19.71 2.80 -10.31
C PRO A 87 -18.61 3.83 -10.02
N HIS A 88 -17.35 3.39 -10.10
CA HIS A 88 -16.21 4.29 -9.97
C HIS A 88 -16.19 5.36 -11.08
N PRO A 89 -15.69 6.58 -10.79
CA PRO A 89 -15.63 7.65 -11.77
C PRO A 89 -14.80 7.29 -13.00
N PHE A 90 -15.27 7.72 -14.17
CA PHE A 90 -14.53 7.64 -15.42
C PHE A 90 -14.33 9.04 -16.03
N PRO A 91 -13.11 9.41 -16.47
CA PRO A 91 -11.86 8.66 -16.30
C PRO A 91 -11.45 8.54 -14.81
N PRO A 92 -10.69 7.51 -14.40
CA PRO A 92 -10.20 7.41 -13.03
C PRO A 92 -9.46 8.69 -12.60
N PRO A 93 -9.71 9.23 -11.41
CA PRO A 93 -8.96 10.38 -10.90
C PRO A 93 -7.50 10.02 -10.68
N PHE A 94 -6.60 10.98 -10.91
CA PHE A 94 -5.21 10.84 -10.50
C PHE A 94 -5.15 10.76 -8.97
N THR A 95 -4.26 9.95 -8.39
CA THR A 95 -4.14 9.81 -6.93
C THR A 95 -2.85 10.46 -6.41
N THR A 96 -2.76 10.86 -5.15
CA THR A 96 -1.54 11.44 -4.55
C THR A 96 -0.59 10.38 -3.97
N ILE A 97 0.56 10.81 -3.44
CA ILE A 97 1.44 9.94 -2.63
C ILE A 97 0.68 9.45 -1.40
N ALA A 98 0.00 10.35 -0.67
CA ALA A 98 -0.78 9.97 0.50
C ALA A 98 -1.85 8.93 0.20
N TRP A 99 -2.58 9.08 -0.92
CA TRP A 99 -3.60 8.12 -1.33
C TRP A 99 -3.00 6.73 -1.57
N ARG A 100 -1.90 6.64 -2.33
CA ARG A 100 -1.24 5.37 -2.66
C ARG A 100 -0.61 4.70 -1.45
N LEU A 101 0.01 5.48 -0.56
CA LEU A 101 0.62 4.91 0.63
C LEU A 101 -0.44 4.41 1.62
N SER A 102 -1.55 5.14 1.77
CA SER A 102 -2.71 4.66 2.52
C SER A 102 -3.32 3.40 1.89
N HIS A 103 -3.41 3.33 0.56
CA HIS A 103 -3.88 2.13 -0.15
C HIS A 103 -3.04 0.91 0.19
N LEU A 104 -1.73 1.00 0.02
CA LEU A 104 -0.82 -0.12 0.29
C LEU A 104 -0.87 -0.55 1.77
N ALA A 105 -0.84 0.41 2.69
CA ALA A 105 -0.87 0.09 4.12
C ALA A 105 -2.20 -0.55 4.57
N GLU A 106 -3.34 -0.04 4.09
CA GLU A 106 -4.66 -0.65 4.32
C GLU A 106 -4.72 -2.07 3.73
N MET A 107 -4.33 -2.19 2.47
CA MET A 107 -4.41 -3.43 1.70
C MET A 107 -3.64 -4.56 2.38
N LEU A 108 -2.38 -4.30 2.76
CA LEU A 108 -1.52 -5.28 3.43
C LEU A 108 -2.00 -5.60 4.85
N THR A 109 -2.44 -4.59 5.60
CA THR A 109 -2.95 -4.76 6.98
C THR A 109 -4.17 -5.67 7.00
N LEU A 110 -5.16 -5.38 6.15
CA LEU A 110 -6.39 -6.15 6.09
C LEU A 110 -6.12 -7.55 5.55
N ARG A 111 -5.28 -7.71 4.50
CA ARG A 111 -4.95 -9.05 3.99
C ARG A 111 -4.22 -9.91 5.02
N ALA A 112 -3.30 -9.35 5.80
CA ALA A 112 -2.65 -10.07 6.89
C ALA A 112 -3.68 -10.57 7.93
N ASP A 113 -4.59 -9.68 8.37
CA ASP A 113 -5.67 -10.05 9.30
C ASP A 113 -6.59 -11.14 8.74
N HIS A 114 -6.94 -11.03 7.45
CA HIS A 114 -7.80 -11.99 6.75
C HIS A 114 -7.08 -13.29 6.32
N THR A 115 -5.77 -13.40 6.56
CA THR A 115 -5.00 -14.61 6.26
C THR A 115 -4.65 -15.36 7.53
N CYS A 116 -4.00 -14.69 8.49
CA CYS A 116 -3.48 -15.32 9.71
C CYS A 116 -3.93 -14.62 11.01
N GLY A 117 -4.86 -13.66 10.92
CA GLY A 117 -5.36 -12.89 12.05
C GLY A 117 -6.81 -13.21 12.42
N SER A 118 -7.53 -12.17 12.83
CA SER A 118 -8.92 -12.26 13.33
C SER A 118 -9.98 -12.30 12.23
N ARG A 119 -9.61 -11.93 10.99
CA ARG A 119 -10.51 -11.85 9.83
C ARG A 119 -11.68 -10.88 10.05
N ALA A 120 -11.45 -9.81 10.81
CA ALA A 120 -12.47 -8.86 11.24
C ALA A 120 -12.21 -7.43 10.76
N LEU A 121 -11.01 -7.10 10.29
CA LEU A 121 -10.71 -5.75 9.81
C LEU A 121 -11.48 -5.44 8.52
N THR A 122 -11.97 -4.21 8.43
CA THR A 122 -12.70 -3.69 7.27
C THR A 122 -12.07 -2.38 6.78
N ARG A 123 -12.32 -2.04 5.51
CA ARG A 123 -11.87 -0.75 4.95
C ARG A 123 -12.41 0.43 5.75
N ASP A 124 -13.67 0.37 6.14
CA ASP A 124 -14.33 1.43 6.92
C ASP A 124 -13.75 1.56 8.34
N GLY A 125 -13.18 0.49 8.89
CA GLY A 125 -12.51 0.50 10.19
C GLY A 125 -11.04 0.94 10.14
N TYR A 126 -10.42 0.98 8.96
CA TYR A 126 -9.02 1.32 8.81
C TYR A 126 -8.78 2.81 9.08
N ARG A 127 -7.73 3.14 9.86
CA ARG A 127 -7.41 4.52 10.25
C ARG A 127 -6.23 5.03 9.44
N THR A 128 -6.51 5.81 8.40
CA THR A 128 -5.49 6.41 7.55
C THR A 128 -4.72 7.52 8.28
N PRO A 129 -3.38 7.49 8.31
CA PRO A 129 -2.58 8.60 8.80
C PRO A 129 -2.64 9.83 7.87
N GLY A 130 -2.63 11.04 8.46
CA GLY A 130 -2.62 12.30 7.71
C GLY A 130 -1.24 12.93 7.51
N ASP A 131 -0.19 12.39 8.11
CA ASP A 131 1.20 12.88 7.99
C ASP A 131 2.14 11.80 7.46
N ALA A 132 3.25 12.26 6.88
CA ALA A 132 4.22 11.44 6.19
C ALA A 132 4.84 10.38 7.10
N ALA A 133 5.25 10.77 8.30
CA ALA A 133 5.95 9.89 9.23
C ALA A 133 5.07 8.71 9.66
N ARG A 134 3.82 8.98 10.05
CA ARG A 134 2.87 7.92 10.41
C ARG A 134 2.44 7.10 9.19
N ALA A 135 2.34 7.67 8.00
CA ALA A 135 2.02 6.93 6.79
C ALA A 135 3.14 5.93 6.40
N VAL A 136 4.42 6.35 6.49
CA VAL A 136 5.57 5.47 6.26
C VAL A 136 5.63 4.37 7.32
N SER A 137 5.42 4.72 8.60
CA SER A 137 5.33 3.73 9.68
C SER A 137 4.20 2.72 9.46
N ALA A 138 3.03 3.18 9.03
CA ALA A 138 1.88 2.32 8.75
C ALA A 138 2.20 1.32 7.63
N PHE A 139 2.83 1.77 6.54
CA PHE A 139 3.27 0.87 5.48
C PHE A 139 4.29 -0.17 5.98
N GLY A 140 5.28 0.24 6.78
CA GLY A 140 6.27 -0.67 7.36
C GLY A 140 5.65 -1.71 8.30
N THR A 141 4.68 -1.32 9.13
CA THR A 141 3.93 -2.26 9.98
C THR A 141 3.09 -3.22 9.15
N ALA A 142 2.41 -2.71 8.11
CA ALA A 142 1.56 -3.51 7.25
C ALA A 142 2.37 -4.52 6.40
N SER A 143 3.52 -4.12 5.86
CA SER A 143 4.40 -5.02 5.11
C SER A 143 4.98 -6.11 5.99
N ALA A 144 5.39 -5.79 7.23
CA ALA A 144 5.83 -6.78 8.19
C ALA A 144 4.71 -7.79 8.55
N ALA A 145 3.48 -7.31 8.76
CA ALA A 145 2.35 -8.18 9.07
C ALA A 145 2.02 -9.14 7.91
N TRP A 146 2.03 -8.64 6.66
CA TRP A 146 1.83 -9.50 5.50
C TRP A 146 2.97 -10.51 5.34
N ARG A 147 4.21 -10.07 5.53
CA ARG A 147 5.39 -10.95 5.49
C ARG A 147 5.28 -12.09 6.51
N GLU A 148 4.86 -11.82 7.74
CA GLU A 148 4.62 -12.86 8.75
C GLU A 148 3.54 -13.85 8.29
N ALA A 149 2.46 -13.37 7.65
CA ALA A 149 1.45 -14.26 7.06
C ALA A 149 2.07 -15.21 6.02
N LEU A 150 2.96 -14.70 5.16
CA LEU A 150 3.68 -15.53 4.18
C LEU A 150 4.60 -16.56 4.85
N LEU A 151 5.37 -16.17 5.88
CA LEU A 151 6.29 -17.07 6.57
C LEU A 151 5.61 -18.24 7.29
N THR A 152 4.31 -18.10 7.60
CA THR A 152 3.51 -19.16 8.24
C THR A 152 2.81 -20.09 7.24
N ALA A 153 2.81 -19.76 5.94
CA ALA A 153 2.16 -20.56 4.91
C ALA A 153 3.03 -21.76 4.48
N ASP A 154 2.44 -22.94 4.44
CA ASP A 154 3.02 -24.15 3.87
C ASP A 154 2.53 -24.40 2.44
N ASP A 155 2.99 -25.49 1.79
CA ASP A 155 2.56 -25.82 0.43
C ASP A 155 1.04 -26.05 0.31
N ALA A 156 0.40 -26.58 1.35
CA ALA A 156 -1.05 -26.79 1.33
C ALA A 156 -1.81 -25.46 1.43
N ALA A 157 -1.33 -24.52 2.24
CA ALA A 157 -1.87 -23.17 2.31
C ALA A 157 -1.79 -22.46 0.94
N LEU A 158 -0.67 -22.59 0.23
CA LEU A 158 -0.48 -22.01 -1.11
C LEU A 158 -1.52 -22.50 -2.14
N ASP A 159 -1.91 -23.77 -2.06
CA ASP A 159 -2.88 -24.40 -2.97
C ASP A 159 -4.35 -24.21 -2.52
N THR A 160 -4.57 -23.64 -1.33
CA THR A 160 -5.91 -23.47 -0.78
C THR A 160 -6.60 -22.25 -1.38
N VAL A 161 -7.72 -22.47 -2.06
CA VAL A 161 -8.64 -21.41 -2.49
C VAL A 161 -9.31 -20.80 -1.26
N GLY A 162 -9.30 -19.48 -1.15
CA GLY A 162 -9.91 -18.78 -0.01
C GLY A 162 -9.12 -18.90 1.29
N TYR A 163 -7.82 -19.19 1.24
CA TYR A 163 -6.96 -19.15 2.43
C TYR A 163 -6.95 -17.74 3.06
N SER A 164 -6.75 -16.72 2.21
CA SER A 164 -7.10 -15.33 2.53
C SER A 164 -8.60 -15.15 2.29
N THR A 165 -9.30 -14.54 3.25
CA THR A 165 -10.74 -14.20 3.12
C THR A 165 -10.97 -12.69 3.00
N TYR A 166 -9.99 -11.94 2.47
CA TYR A 166 -10.11 -10.50 2.34
C TYR A 166 -11.34 -10.12 1.50
N PRO A 167 -12.27 -9.31 2.03
CA PRO A 167 -13.61 -9.16 1.44
C PRO A 167 -13.69 -8.21 0.25
N ASN A 168 -12.59 -7.55 -0.12
CA ASN A 168 -12.59 -6.53 -1.19
C ASN A 168 -11.62 -6.87 -2.33
N GLY A 169 -11.42 -8.16 -2.57
CA GLY A 169 -10.66 -8.73 -3.67
C GLY A 169 -11.20 -10.13 -4.03
N SER A 170 -10.54 -10.81 -4.96
CA SER A 170 -10.85 -12.20 -5.34
C SER A 170 -10.25 -13.24 -4.39
N ASP A 171 -9.74 -12.80 -3.22
CA ASP A 171 -9.05 -13.64 -2.23
C ASP A 171 -9.84 -14.91 -1.84
N ALA A 172 -11.17 -14.85 -1.73
CA ALA A 172 -12.02 -16.00 -1.41
C ALA A 172 -12.20 -17.00 -2.57
N GLU A 173 -11.87 -16.61 -3.79
CA GLU A 173 -12.13 -17.32 -5.05
C GLU A 173 -10.85 -17.87 -5.69
N ASP A 174 -9.68 -17.32 -5.33
CA ASP A 174 -8.40 -17.68 -5.90
C ASP A 174 -7.52 -18.51 -4.93
N PRO A 175 -6.63 -19.37 -5.46
CA PRO A 175 -5.57 -19.99 -4.68
C PRO A 175 -4.68 -18.96 -3.99
N PHE A 176 -4.20 -19.26 -2.77
CA PHE A 176 -3.39 -18.31 -2.02
C PHE A 176 -2.12 -17.86 -2.75
N VAL A 177 -1.47 -18.76 -3.49
CA VAL A 177 -0.27 -18.41 -4.29
C VAL A 177 -0.54 -17.30 -5.31
N ASP A 178 -1.74 -17.26 -5.90
CA ASP A 178 -2.13 -16.22 -6.85
C ASP A 178 -2.36 -14.88 -6.14
N ILE A 179 -2.89 -14.93 -4.91
CA ILE A 179 -3.01 -13.75 -4.04
C ILE A 179 -1.62 -13.20 -3.64
N VAL A 180 -0.67 -14.06 -3.29
CA VAL A 180 0.71 -13.62 -3.02
C VAL A 180 1.32 -12.94 -4.24
N TRP A 181 1.18 -13.55 -5.42
CA TRP A 181 1.66 -12.96 -6.67
C TRP A 181 1.00 -11.61 -6.96
N TRP A 182 -0.32 -11.50 -6.78
CA TRP A 182 -1.08 -10.27 -7.03
C TRP A 182 -0.68 -9.15 -6.05
N VAL A 183 -0.51 -9.46 -4.77
CA VAL A 183 -0.05 -8.48 -3.77
C VAL A 183 1.33 -7.91 -4.13
N ASN A 184 2.23 -8.75 -4.65
CA ASN A 184 3.51 -8.25 -5.16
C ASN A 184 3.33 -7.26 -6.31
N GLN A 185 2.37 -7.49 -7.22
CA GLN A 185 2.09 -6.56 -8.31
C GLN A 185 1.63 -5.20 -7.78
N GLU A 186 0.74 -5.16 -6.78
CA GLU A 186 0.28 -3.91 -6.18
C GLU A 186 1.42 -3.10 -5.54
N VAL A 187 2.29 -3.76 -4.78
CA VAL A 187 3.44 -3.09 -4.13
C VAL A 187 4.41 -2.55 -5.17
N LEU A 188 4.71 -3.32 -6.22
CA LEU A 188 5.58 -2.88 -7.31
C LEU A 188 4.97 -1.72 -8.11
N HIS A 189 3.69 -1.84 -8.46
CA HIS A 189 2.94 -0.86 -9.24
C HIS A 189 2.89 0.49 -8.51
N HIS A 190 2.29 0.53 -7.32
CA HIS A 190 2.13 1.77 -6.58
C HIS A 190 3.46 2.28 -6.00
N GLY A 191 4.40 1.40 -5.67
CA GLY A 191 5.75 1.79 -5.26
C GLY A 191 6.50 2.56 -6.36
N ALA A 192 6.37 2.12 -7.62
CA ALA A 192 6.94 2.84 -8.77
C ALA A 192 6.27 4.20 -9.00
N GLU A 193 4.94 4.28 -8.88
CA GLU A 193 4.22 5.55 -9.01
C GLU A 193 4.58 6.54 -7.90
N ILE A 194 4.71 6.08 -6.65
CA ILE A 194 5.21 6.90 -5.54
C ILE A 194 6.60 7.42 -5.87
N ALA A 195 7.53 6.56 -6.30
CA ALA A 195 8.89 6.98 -6.64
C ALA A 195 8.92 8.05 -7.75
N LEU A 196 8.11 7.89 -8.79
CA LEU A 196 7.94 8.87 -9.86
C LEU A 196 7.40 10.21 -9.33
N LEU A 197 6.39 10.18 -8.45
CA LEU A 197 5.83 11.39 -7.86
C LEU A 197 6.83 12.11 -6.96
N ARG A 198 7.67 11.38 -6.22
CA ARG A 198 8.76 11.97 -5.43
C ARG A 198 9.76 12.71 -6.34
N ASP A 199 10.13 12.10 -7.47
CA ASP A 199 11.02 12.74 -8.43
C ASP A 199 10.39 13.99 -9.07
N LEU A 200 9.10 13.93 -9.40
CA LEU A 200 8.36 15.06 -9.94
C LEU A 200 8.24 16.20 -8.92
N TYR A 201 7.95 15.88 -7.65
CA TYR A 201 7.91 16.85 -6.55
C TYR A 201 9.23 17.58 -6.42
N ARG A 202 10.37 16.87 -6.46
CA ARG A 202 11.70 17.47 -6.37
C ARG A 202 12.05 18.34 -7.58
N ALA A 203 11.57 17.99 -8.77
CA ALA A 203 11.86 18.70 -10.01
C ALA A 203 10.95 19.91 -10.27
N ARG A 204 9.91 20.12 -9.44
CA ARG A 204 8.96 21.22 -9.63
C ARG A 204 9.65 22.59 -9.53
N PRO A 205 9.22 23.59 -10.31
CA PRO A 205 9.66 24.96 -10.11
C PRO A 205 9.24 25.45 -8.72
N SER A 206 10.15 26.16 -8.04
CA SER A 206 9.86 26.87 -6.80
C SER A 206 8.89 28.02 -7.00
#